data_AF-A0A2T4S5E6-F1
#
_entry.id   AF-A0A2T4S5E6-F1
#
_cell.length_a   1.000
_cell.length_b   1.000
_cell.length_c   1.000
_cell.angle_alpha   90.00
_cell.angle_beta   90.00
_cell.angle_gamma   90.00
#
_symmetry.space_group_name_H-M   'P 1'
#
loop_
_entity.id
_entity.type
_entity.pdbx_description
1 polymer ?
#
loop_
_entity_poly.entity_id
_entity_poly.type
_entity_poly.pdbx_seq_one_letter_code
_entity_poly.pdbx_strand_id
1 'polypeptide(L)'
;SDPINADLTTISSVKLFGLIGMLLALSAGRISDFIGVKRIILISLITAGISLILMGVTHNLIIITLFSVIFIAGISFVIPSVISQIGLLTTKDKGFFLSINTFMLFIGTAIAPGLSMQLLNNMQSFKMMFIVLSIVNFIGFIIALGIPKKSVVDQ
;
A
#
# COMPACT_ATOMS: atom_id res chain seq x y z
N SER A 1 3.15 9.36 38.53
CA SER A 1 2.55 8.19 37.88
C SER A 1 1.21 8.65 37.34
N ASP A 2 1.21 9.36 36.23
CA ASP A 2 -0.01 9.94 35.66
C ASP A 2 -0.36 9.14 34.41
N PRO A 3 -1.40 8.29 34.46
CA PRO A 3 -1.88 7.64 33.25
C PRO A 3 -2.53 8.75 32.43
N ILE A 4 -1.97 9.00 31.26
CA ILE A 4 -2.54 9.87 30.24
C ILE A 4 -4.00 9.44 30.09
N ASN A 5 -4.89 10.39 30.38
CA ASN A 5 -6.34 10.29 30.33
C ASN A 5 -6.76 10.16 28.86
N ALA A 6 -6.42 9.02 28.25
CA ALA A 6 -6.77 8.66 26.88
C ALA A 6 -8.27 8.35 26.88
N ASP A 7 -9.04 9.44 26.76
CA ASP A 7 -10.49 9.48 26.74
C ASP A 7 -11.04 8.35 25.86
N LEU A 8 -11.88 7.48 26.43
CA LEU A 8 -12.47 6.30 25.81
C LEU A 8 -13.17 6.64 24.47
N THR A 9 -13.59 7.90 24.32
CA THR A 9 -14.17 8.48 23.11
C THR A 9 -13.18 8.52 21.93
N THR A 10 -11.90 8.75 22.19
CA THR A 10 -10.85 8.86 21.18
C THR A 10 -10.50 7.47 20.63
N ILE A 11 -10.42 6.48 21.53
CA ILE A 11 -10.18 5.08 21.16
C ILE A 11 -11.37 4.51 20.38
N SER A 12 -12.59 4.87 20.74
CA SER A 12 -13.81 4.46 20.02
C SER A 12 -13.89 5.08 18.61
N SER A 13 -13.57 6.37 18.50
CA SER A 13 -13.58 7.09 17.21
C SER A 13 -12.60 6.49 16.19
N VAL A 14 -11.39 6.11 16.64
CA VAL A 14 -10.38 5.48 15.77
C VAL A 14 -10.86 4.12 15.23
N LYS A 15 -11.62 3.34 16.01
CA LYS A 15 -12.16 2.04 15.57
C LYS A 15 -13.23 2.19 14.49
N LEU A 16 -14.07 3.23 14.55
CA LEU A 16 -15.08 3.50 13.53
C LEU A 16 -14.46 3.76 12.15
N PHE A 17 -13.34 4.51 12.10
CA PHE A 17 -12.63 4.74 10.83
C PHE A 17 -12.09 3.44 10.22
N GLY A 18 -11.63 2.49 11.05
CA GLY A 18 -11.23 1.16 10.59
C GLY A 18 -12.39 0.37 9.94
N LEU A 19 -13.61 0.54 10.46
CA LEU A 19 -14.81 -0.15 9.98
C LEU A 19 -15.28 0.39 8.61
N ILE A 20 -15.13 1.71 8.40
CA ILE A 20 -15.35 2.35 7.10
C ILE A 20 -14.35 1.82 6.07
N GLY A 21 -13.07 1.68 6.45
CA GLY A 21 -12.05 1.05 5.60
C GLY A 21 -12.41 -0.39 5.20
N MET A 22 -13.06 -1.14 6.09
CA MET A 22 -13.52 -2.51 5.86
C MET A 22 -14.66 -2.59 4.82
N LEU A 23 -15.56 -1.59 4.80
CA LEU A 23 -16.63 -1.47 3.80
C LEU A 23 -16.10 -1.03 2.43
N LEU A 24 -15.10 -0.14 2.42
CA LEU A 24 -14.41 0.27 1.18
C LEU A 24 -13.63 -0.90 0.55
N ALA A 25 -13.04 -1.78 1.38
CA ALA A 25 -12.37 -3.00 0.90
C ALA A 25 -13.34 -3.95 0.16
N LEU A 26 -14.61 -4.00 0.59
CA LEU A 26 -15.65 -4.79 -0.10
C LEU A 26 -15.98 -4.24 -1.50
N SER A 27 -15.87 -2.92 -1.68
CA SER A 27 -16.19 -2.25 -2.95
C SER A 27 -15.06 -2.33 -3.98
N ALA A 28 -13.81 -2.45 -3.53
CA ALA A 28 -12.65 -2.60 -4.40
C ALA A 28 -12.67 -3.90 -5.23
N GLY A 29 -13.35 -4.96 -4.74
CA GLY A 29 -13.44 -6.25 -5.43
C GLY A 29 -14.06 -6.18 -6.83
N ARG A 30 -15.06 -5.31 -7.04
CA ARG A 30 -15.78 -5.20 -8.33
C ARG A 30 -15.03 -4.41 -9.42
N ILE A 31 -14.07 -3.55 -9.04
CA ILE A 31 -13.34 -2.70 -9.99
C ILE A 31 -12.16 -3.46 -10.63
N SER A 32 -11.70 -4.54 -9.99
CA SER A 32 -10.57 -5.36 -10.45
C SER A 32 -10.83 -6.08 -11.79
N ASP A 33 -12.08 -6.33 -12.15
CA ASP A 33 -12.45 -7.16 -13.30
C ASP A 33 -12.25 -6.48 -14.67
N PHE A 34 -12.13 -5.14 -14.74
CA PHE A 34 -12.28 -4.43 -16.02
C PHE A 34 -11.00 -4.16 -16.84
N ILE A 35 -9.81 -4.09 -16.23
CA ILE A 35 -8.61 -3.49 -16.89
C ILE A 35 -7.45 -4.50 -17.04
N GLY A 36 -7.55 -5.65 -16.39
CA GLY A 36 -6.49 -6.65 -16.30
C GLY A 36 -5.56 -6.38 -15.12
N VAL A 37 -5.47 -7.36 -14.23
CA VAL A 37 -4.86 -7.24 -12.90
C VAL A 37 -3.42 -6.71 -12.94
N LYS A 38 -2.59 -7.20 -13.87
CA LYS A 38 -1.19 -6.73 -14.04
C LYS A 38 -1.12 -5.22 -14.32
N ARG A 39 -1.98 -4.70 -15.20
CA ARG A 39 -1.97 -3.27 -15.57
C ARG A 39 -2.36 -2.41 -14.38
N ILE A 40 -3.34 -2.85 -13.60
CA ILE A 40 -3.78 -2.15 -12.39
C ILE A 40 -2.63 -2.05 -11.39
N ILE A 41 -1.88 -3.13 -11.15
CA ILE A 41 -0.70 -3.12 -10.26
C ILE A 41 0.33 -2.08 -10.75
N LEU A 42 0.69 -2.12 -12.04
CA LEU A 42 1.72 -1.23 -12.58
C LEU A 42 1.29 0.25 -12.53
N ILE A 43 0.06 0.57 -12.95
CA ILE A 43 -0.47 1.93 -12.92
C ILE A 43 -0.52 2.45 -11.48
N SER A 44 -0.94 1.60 -10.53
CA SER A 44 -1.04 1.96 -9.12
C SER A 44 0.33 2.22 -8.50
N LEU A 45 1.34 1.37 -8.78
CA LEU A 45 2.71 1.61 -8.29
C LEU A 45 3.33 2.86 -8.91
N ILE A 46 3.17 3.09 -10.22
CA ILE A 46 3.65 4.31 -10.87
C ILE A 46 3.02 5.55 -10.22
N THR A 47 1.70 5.54 -10.06
CA THR A 47 0.95 6.67 -9.48
C THR A 47 1.39 6.94 -8.05
N ALA A 48 1.59 5.88 -7.25
CA ALA A 48 2.09 5.99 -5.88
C ALA A 48 3.55 6.51 -5.84
N GLY A 49 4.42 5.99 -6.71
CA GLY A 49 5.82 6.40 -6.81
C GLY A 49 5.98 7.87 -7.22
N ILE A 50 5.23 8.33 -8.23
CA ILE A 50 5.20 9.73 -8.66
C ILE A 50 4.74 10.64 -7.51
N SER A 51 3.68 10.23 -6.80
CA SER A 51 3.15 11.01 -5.67
C SER A 51 4.19 11.18 -4.55
N LEU A 52 4.95 10.13 -4.23
CA LEU A 52 6.05 10.20 -3.26
C LEU A 52 7.19 11.13 -3.70
N ILE A 53 7.55 11.12 -4.98
CA ILE A 53 8.57 12.04 -5.51
C ILE A 53 8.08 13.48 -5.36
N LEU A 54 6.84 13.77 -5.75
CA LEU A 54 6.28 15.12 -5.68
C LEU A 54 6.24 15.63 -4.23
N MET A 55 5.82 14.81 -3.27
CA MET A 55 5.87 15.15 -1.85
C MET A 55 7.27 15.54 -1.39
N GLY A 56 8.30 14.85 -1.85
CA GLY A 56 9.68 15.14 -1.48
C GLY A 56 10.20 16.48 -2.04
N VAL A 57 9.59 17.03 -3.09
CA VAL A 57 10.02 18.27 -3.74
C VAL A 57 9.22 19.49 -3.23
N THR A 58 7.94 19.29 -2.90
CA THR A 58 7.06 20.37 -2.43
C THR A 58 7.21 20.66 -0.94
N HIS A 59 7.13 21.94 -0.57
CA HIS A 59 7.16 22.40 0.82
C HIS A 59 5.77 22.86 1.32
N ASN A 60 4.75 22.78 0.48
CA ASN A 60 3.38 23.21 0.81
C ASN A 60 2.58 22.05 1.40
N LEU A 61 2.09 22.23 2.63
CA LEU A 61 1.35 21.22 3.39
C LEU A 61 0.07 20.74 2.68
N ILE A 62 -0.64 21.64 2.00
CA ILE A 62 -1.88 21.30 1.27
C ILE A 62 -1.56 20.35 0.12
N ILE A 63 -0.49 20.65 -0.62
CA ILE A 63 -0.06 19.84 -1.76
C ILE A 63 0.44 18.46 -1.30
N ILE A 64 1.21 18.42 -0.21
CA ILE A 64 1.69 17.16 0.39
C ILE A 64 0.50 16.28 0.82
N THR A 65 -0.52 16.88 1.44
CA THR A 65 -1.73 16.16 1.89
C THR A 65 -2.51 15.61 0.71
N LEU A 66 -2.66 16.37 -0.37
CA LEU A 66 -3.32 15.90 -1.59
C LEU A 66 -2.58 14.69 -2.18
N PHE A 67 -1.26 14.77 -2.29
CA PHE A 67 -0.46 13.64 -2.78
C PHE A 67 -0.47 12.45 -1.83
N SER A 68 -0.71 12.62 -0.53
CA SER A 68 -0.76 11.49 0.41
C SER A 68 -2.01 10.66 0.24
N VAL A 69 -3.13 11.33 -0.04
CA VAL A 69 -4.36 10.65 -0.46
C VAL A 69 -4.12 9.87 -1.75
N ILE A 70 -3.45 10.45 -2.75
CA ILE A 70 -3.15 9.77 -4.03
C ILE A 70 -2.22 8.58 -3.81
N PHE A 71 -1.18 8.74 -2.99
CA PHE A 71 -0.25 7.66 -2.62
C PHE A 71 -1.00 6.50 -1.94
N ILE A 72 -1.81 6.79 -0.92
CA ILE A 72 -2.58 5.78 -0.19
C ILE A 72 -3.56 5.09 -1.14
N ALA A 73 -4.29 5.85 -1.95
CA ALA A 73 -5.21 5.31 -2.95
C ALA A 73 -4.52 4.34 -3.91
N GLY A 74 -3.32 4.69 -4.40
CA GLY A 74 -2.50 3.80 -5.24
C GLY A 74 -2.22 2.47 -4.53
N ILE A 75 -1.68 2.51 -3.31
CA ILE A 75 -1.38 1.30 -2.53
C ILE A 75 -2.65 0.48 -2.23
N SER A 76 -3.79 1.13 -1.97
CA SER A 76 -5.07 0.46 -1.74
C SER A 76 -5.54 -0.38 -2.93
N PHE A 77 -5.18 -0.02 -4.17
CA PHE A 77 -5.48 -0.83 -5.36
C PHE A 77 -4.49 -1.98 -5.58
N VAL A 78 -3.24 -1.85 -5.12
CA VAL A 78 -2.21 -2.89 -5.29
C VAL A 78 -2.58 -4.16 -4.53
N ILE A 79 -3.01 -4.02 -3.27
CA ILE A 79 -3.30 -5.16 -2.38
C ILE A 79 -4.34 -6.13 -2.98
N PRO A 80 -5.57 -5.71 -3.32
CA PRO A 80 -6.57 -6.60 -3.92
C PRO A 80 -6.15 -7.10 -5.31
N SER A 81 -5.37 -6.32 -6.06
CA SER A 81 -4.86 -6.74 -7.37
C SER A 81 -3.84 -7.88 -7.24
N VAL A 82 -2.88 -7.80 -6.31
CA VAL A 82 -1.92 -8.89 -6.05
C VAL A 82 -2.64 -10.18 -5.65
N ILE A 83 -3.64 -10.06 -4.76
CA ILE A 83 -4.46 -11.21 -4.33
C ILE A 83 -5.20 -11.83 -5.53
N SER A 84 -5.83 -11.01 -6.38
CA SER A 84 -6.49 -11.46 -7.62
C SER A 84 -5.49 -12.16 -8.56
N GLN A 85 -4.28 -11.61 -8.71
CA GLN A 85 -3.25 -12.18 -9.56
C GLN A 85 -2.79 -13.56 -9.10
N ILE A 86 -2.61 -13.75 -7.79
CA ILE A 86 -2.34 -15.07 -7.20
C ILE A 86 -3.49 -16.03 -7.53
N GLY A 87 -4.74 -15.57 -7.39
CA GLY A 87 -5.93 -16.37 -7.71
C GLY A 87 -6.02 -16.83 -9.17
N LEU A 88 -5.50 -16.03 -10.11
CA LEU A 88 -5.49 -16.33 -11.56
C LEU A 88 -4.29 -17.18 -11.99
N LEU A 89 -3.11 -16.97 -11.39
CA LEU A 89 -1.89 -17.70 -11.73
C LEU A 89 -1.87 -19.09 -11.12
N THR A 90 -2.50 -19.26 -9.96
CA THR A 90 -2.46 -20.49 -9.16
C THR A 90 -3.76 -21.28 -9.30
N THR A 91 -3.70 -22.47 -9.89
CA THR A 91 -4.86 -23.38 -10.01
C THR A 91 -4.93 -24.43 -8.89
N LYS A 92 -3.77 -24.85 -8.36
CA LYS A 92 -3.64 -25.74 -7.19
C LYS A 92 -2.97 -25.01 -6.03
N ASP A 93 -3.36 -25.32 -4.80
CA ASP A 93 -2.75 -24.78 -3.56
C ASP A 93 -2.85 -23.26 -3.39
N LYS A 94 -3.96 -22.65 -3.83
CA LYS A 94 -4.23 -21.20 -3.65
C LYS A 94 -4.01 -20.72 -2.21
N GLY A 95 -4.37 -21.55 -1.21
CA GLY A 95 -4.18 -21.24 0.20
C GLY A 95 -2.71 -21.09 0.61
N PHE A 96 -1.80 -21.88 0.03
CA PHE A 96 -0.37 -21.78 0.30
C PHE A 96 0.20 -20.44 -0.22
N PHE A 97 -0.10 -20.08 -1.47
CA PHE A 97 0.34 -18.82 -2.06
C PHE A 97 -0.32 -17.59 -1.42
N LEU A 98 -1.56 -17.69 -0.97
CA LEU A 98 -2.19 -16.61 -0.20
C LEU A 98 -1.51 -16.45 1.18
N SER A 99 -1.13 -17.56 1.81
CA SER A 99 -0.42 -17.53 3.10
C SER A 99 0.98 -16.94 2.97
N ILE A 100 1.73 -17.25 1.90
CA ILE A 100 3.05 -16.65 1.66
C ILE A 100 2.93 -15.14 1.44
N ASN A 101 1.90 -14.68 0.72
CA ASN A 101 1.62 -13.26 0.52
C ASN A 101 1.36 -12.54 1.85
N THR A 102 0.48 -13.10 2.69
CA THR A 102 0.18 -12.53 4.01
C THR A 102 1.41 -12.56 4.93
N PHE A 103 2.22 -13.62 4.87
CA PHE A 103 3.47 -13.71 5.62
C PHE A 103 4.45 -12.60 5.24
N MET A 104 4.63 -12.33 3.94
CA MET A 104 5.44 -11.21 3.47
C MET A 104 4.89 -9.85 3.92
N LEU A 105 3.57 -9.67 3.93
CA LEU A 105 2.92 -8.47 4.46
C LEU A 105 3.25 -8.26 5.95
N PHE A 106 3.21 -9.31 6.75
CA PHE A 106 3.54 -9.23 8.17
C PHE A 106 5.02 -8.91 8.40
N ILE A 107 5.94 -9.48 7.63
CA ILE A 107 7.36 -9.11 7.68
C ILE A 107 7.53 -7.61 7.39
N GLY A 108 6.93 -7.12 6.30
CA GLY A 108 7.00 -5.70 5.94
C GLY A 108 6.43 -4.80 7.05
N THR A 109 5.29 -5.18 7.61
CA THR A 109 4.63 -4.42 8.69
C THR A 109 5.42 -4.45 10.00
N ALA A 110 6.08 -5.57 10.32
CA ALA A 110 6.92 -5.69 11.51
C ALA A 110 8.20 -4.85 11.40
N ILE A 111 8.80 -4.80 10.20
CA ILE A 111 10.05 -4.07 9.96
C ILE A 111 9.81 -2.56 9.79
N ALA A 112 8.66 -2.16 9.23
CA ALA A 112 8.39 -0.76 8.86
C ALA A 112 8.53 0.24 10.02
N PRO A 113 7.97 0.03 11.24
CA PRO A 113 8.14 0.95 12.36
C PRO A 113 9.60 1.11 12.77
N GLY A 114 10.36 0.01 12.84
CA GLY A 114 11.77 0.02 13.22
C GLY A 114 12.62 0.84 12.24
N LEU A 115 12.42 0.59 10.94
CA LEU A 115 13.07 1.40 9.90
C LEU A 115 12.63 2.86 9.97
N SER A 116 11.32 3.14 10.12
CA SER A 116 10.81 4.50 10.19
C SER A 116 11.41 5.31 11.35
N MET A 117 11.59 4.67 12.51
CA MET A 117 12.20 5.30 13.68
C MET A 117 13.69 5.57 13.47
N GLN A 118 14.41 4.64 12.84
CA GLN A 118 15.82 4.85 12.47
C GLN A 118 15.99 5.96 11.43
N LEU A 119 15.10 6.04 10.44
CA LEU A 119 15.08 7.14 9.48
C LEU A 119 14.80 8.48 10.17
N LEU A 120 13.83 8.53 11.10
CA LEU A 120 13.49 9.75 11.83
C LEU A 120 14.63 10.24 12.73
N ASN A 121 15.36 9.33 13.37
CA ASN A 121 16.48 9.69 14.23
C ASN A 121 17.71 10.14 13.45
N ASN A 122 18.01 9.52 12.29
CA ASN A 122 19.21 9.85 11.52
C ASN A 122 18.99 10.94 10.46
N MET A 123 17.75 11.15 10.01
CA MET A 123 17.42 12.06 8.91
C MET A 123 16.40 13.09 9.40
N GLN A 124 16.87 14.28 9.79
CA GLN A 124 16.00 15.39 10.21
C GLN A 124 15.16 16.01 9.07
N SER A 125 15.36 15.58 7.83
CA SER A 125 14.69 16.14 6.65
C SER A 125 13.58 15.23 6.12
N PHE A 126 12.33 15.68 6.21
CA PHE A 126 11.14 15.00 5.66
C PHE A 126 11.29 14.61 4.18
N LYS A 127 11.96 15.45 3.39
CA LYS A 127 12.28 15.17 1.97
C LYS A 127 13.01 13.85 1.77
N MET A 128 14.02 13.55 2.61
CA MET A 128 14.80 12.33 2.49
C MET A 128 13.96 11.08 2.81
N MET A 129 13.00 11.19 3.73
CA MET A 129 12.08 10.09 4.03
C MET A 129 11.23 9.74 2.81
N PHE A 130 10.62 10.72 2.16
CA PHE A 130 9.82 10.50 0.96
C PHE A 130 10.65 9.91 -0.19
N ILE A 131 11.91 10.32 -0.33
CA ILE A 131 12.83 9.74 -1.31
C ILE A 131 13.11 8.26 -1.01
N VAL A 132 13.40 7.89 0.25
CA VAL A 132 13.62 6.48 0.61
C VAL A 132 12.36 5.65 0.36
N LEU A 133 11.18 6.14 0.75
CA LEU A 133 9.91 5.47 0.46
C LEU A 133 9.69 5.30 -1.05
N SER A 134 10.05 6.31 -1.85
CA SER A 134 9.95 6.24 -3.31
C SER A 134 10.89 5.17 -3.88
N ILE A 135 12.13 5.07 -3.39
CA ILE A 135 13.07 4.02 -3.79
C ILE A 135 12.49 2.63 -3.51
N VAL A 136 11.95 2.41 -2.30
CA VAL A 136 11.32 1.13 -1.95
C VAL A 136 10.12 0.84 -2.88
N ASN A 137 9.30 1.84 -3.17
CA ASN A 137 8.20 1.70 -4.13
C ASN A 137 8.70 1.33 -5.53
N PHE A 138 9.73 2.00 -6.03
CA PHE A 138 10.31 1.74 -7.35
C PHE A 138 10.94 0.34 -7.45
N ILE A 139 11.54 -0.17 -6.38
CA ILE A 139 12.01 -1.57 -6.34
C ILE A 139 10.81 -2.51 -6.52
N GLY A 140 9.70 -2.27 -5.80
CA GLY A 140 8.46 -3.01 -5.99
C GLY A 140 7.92 -2.90 -7.42
N PHE A 141 8.03 -1.73 -8.05
CA PHE A 141 7.59 -1.50 -9.43
C PHE A 141 8.42 -2.30 -10.43
N ILE A 142 9.74 -2.29 -10.28
CA ILE A 142 10.65 -3.05 -11.15
C ILE A 142 10.35 -4.55 -11.04
N ILE A 143 10.14 -5.06 -9.82
CA ILE A 143 9.75 -6.46 -9.61
C ILE A 143 8.39 -6.74 -10.28
N ALA A 144 7.44 -5.83 -10.15
CA ALA A 144 6.10 -5.98 -10.72
C ALA A 144 6.09 -6.05 -12.27
N LEU A 145 7.09 -5.48 -12.95
CA LEU A 145 7.22 -5.60 -14.41
C LEU A 145 7.39 -7.05 -14.86
N GLY A 146 8.09 -7.87 -14.06
CA GLY A 146 8.34 -9.29 -14.31
C GLY A 146 7.11 -10.20 -14.15
N ILE A 147 5.99 -9.68 -13.64
CA ILE A 147 4.80 -10.49 -13.42
C ILE A 147 4.22 -10.98 -14.77
N PRO A 148 3.94 -12.29 -14.95
CA PRO A 148 3.37 -12.79 -16.20
C PRO A 148 1.96 -12.23 -16.45
N LYS A 149 1.68 -11.87 -17.71
CA LYS A 149 0.35 -11.42 -18.15
C LYS A 149 -0.50 -12.67 -18.37
N LYS A 150 -1.35 -13.03 -17.41
CA LYS A 150 -2.39 -14.05 -17.63
C LYS A 150 -3.74 -13.34 -17.73
N SER A 151 -4.34 -13.40 -18.91
CA SER A 151 -5.66 -12.84 -19.18
C SER A 151 -6.75 -13.78 -18.70
N VAL A 152 -7.85 -13.23 -18.19
CA VAL A 152 -9.09 -13.97 -17.88
C VAL A 152 -9.69 -14.63 -19.14
N VAL A 153 -9.20 -14.27 -20.33
CA VAL A 153 -9.68 -14.73 -21.64
C VAL A 153 -9.21 -16.15 -22.01
N ASP A 154 -8.32 -16.78 -21.22
CA ASP A 154 -7.76 -18.10 -21.53
C ASP A 154 -8.34 -19.25 -20.66
N GLN A 155 -9.54 -19.08 -20.11
CA GLN A 155 -10.27 -20.15 -19.38
C GLN A 155 -11.52 -20.60 -20.13
#